data_AF-A0A4S1WBF9-F1
#
_entry.id   AF-A0A4S1WBF9-F1
#
_cell.length_a   1.000
_cell.length_b   1.000
_cell.length_c   1.000
_cell.angle_alpha   90.00
_cell.angle_beta   90.00
_cell.angle_gamma   90.00
#
_symmetry.space_group_name_H-M   'P 1'
#
loop_
_entity.id
_entity.type
_entity.pdbx_description
1 polymer ?
#
loop_
_entity_poly.entity_id
_entity_poly.type
_entity_poly.pdbx_seq_one_letter_code
_entity_poly.pdbx_strand_id
1 'polypeptide(L)'
;MKFIVPAAAALALLTPAAFAQTATAPAPAAKPAAAKFNLDTPIETLVGDPKAKAVLDADLPGIATHPSYEFFKSMSLRAVQPMSDGKLTDEMLKKVETDLAAIM
;
A
#
# COMPACT_ATOMS: atom_id res chain seq x y z
N MET A 1 -51.86 31.09 -47.07
CA MET A 1 -52.38 30.57 -45.79
C MET A 1 -51.28 30.84 -44.75
N LYS A 2 -51.20 31.98 -44.03
CA LYS A 2 -52.09 32.55 -42.98
C LYS A 2 -52.60 31.40 -42.07
N PHE A 3 -52.31 31.31 -40.78
CA PHE A 3 -52.46 32.28 -39.67
C PHE A 3 -51.36 32.02 -38.59
N ILE A 4 -50.69 32.99 -37.93
CA ILE A 4 -51.19 34.01 -36.95
C ILE A 4 -51.80 33.27 -35.74
N VAL A 5 -51.40 33.42 -34.45
CA VAL A 5 -50.97 34.59 -33.66
C VAL A 5 -50.36 34.14 -32.29
N PRO A 6 -49.72 35.07 -31.55
CA PRO A 6 -48.75 34.84 -30.47
C PRO A 6 -49.36 35.06 -29.06
N ALA A 7 -48.51 35.48 -28.10
CA ALA A 7 -48.82 36.05 -26.78
C ALA A 7 -49.05 35.01 -25.68
N ALA A 8 -48.63 35.20 -24.43
CA ALA A 8 -47.82 36.21 -23.77
C ALA A 8 -47.54 35.68 -22.34
N ALA A 9 -46.52 36.26 -21.71
CA ALA A 9 -46.43 36.55 -20.27
C ALA A 9 -46.68 35.41 -19.26
N ALA A 10 -45.68 35.12 -18.44
CA ALA A 10 -45.51 35.80 -17.15
C ALA A 10 -44.58 35.01 -16.23
N LEU A 11 -43.79 35.76 -15.47
CA LEU A 11 -42.89 35.31 -14.41
C LEU A 11 -43.62 34.52 -13.31
N ALA A 12 -42.99 33.46 -12.82
CA ALA A 12 -43.00 33.11 -11.40
C ALA A 12 -41.78 32.26 -11.05
N LEU A 13 -40.84 32.89 -10.34
CA LEU A 13 -39.77 32.23 -9.58
C LEU A 13 -40.40 31.37 -8.48
N LEU A 14 -40.08 30.07 -8.37
CA LEU A 14 -40.01 29.34 -7.10
C LEU A 14 -39.09 28.11 -7.22
N THR A 15 -37.89 28.25 -6.66
CA THR A 15 -37.08 27.27 -5.89
C THR A 15 -36.98 25.78 -6.31
N PRO A 16 -35.76 25.22 -6.48
CA PRO A 16 -35.57 23.80 -6.64
C PRO A 16 -35.72 23.08 -5.29
N ALA A 17 -36.75 22.25 -5.14
CA ALA A 17 -36.75 21.17 -4.15
C ALA A 17 -35.82 20.05 -4.67
N ALA A 18 -34.52 20.28 -4.53
CA ALA A 18 -33.53 19.23 -4.70
C ALA A 18 -33.72 18.24 -3.54
N PHE A 19 -34.32 17.09 -3.84
CA PHE A 19 -34.36 15.95 -2.94
C PHE A 19 -32.92 15.64 -2.50
N ALA A 20 -32.68 15.73 -1.19
CA ALA A 20 -31.48 15.28 -0.55
C ALA A 20 -31.30 13.78 -0.82
N GLN A 21 -30.46 13.43 -1.79
CA GLN A 21 -29.85 12.10 -1.86
C GLN A 21 -28.90 11.95 -0.69
N THR A 22 -29.41 11.58 0.48
CA THR A 22 -28.60 10.85 1.47
C THR A 22 -28.45 9.41 1.00
N ALA A 23 -27.74 9.24 -0.12
CA ALA A 23 -27.08 7.98 -0.40
C ALA A 23 -25.72 8.09 0.30
N THR A 24 -25.57 7.38 1.41
CA THR A 24 -24.29 7.19 2.08
C THR A 24 -23.34 6.59 1.05
N ALA A 25 -22.50 7.43 0.43
CA ALA A 25 -21.41 6.93 -0.39
C ALA A 25 -20.56 6.03 0.52
N PRO A 26 -20.20 4.81 0.11
CA PRO A 26 -19.24 4.01 0.85
C PRO A 26 -17.99 4.88 1.00
N ALA A 27 -17.59 5.13 2.26
CA ALA A 27 -16.32 5.77 2.53
C ALA A 27 -15.24 4.99 1.75
N PRO A 28 -14.32 5.65 1.03
CA PRO A 28 -13.20 4.96 0.42
C PRO A 28 -12.53 4.14 1.53
N ALA A 29 -12.55 2.82 1.39
CA ALA A 29 -11.79 1.94 2.25
C ALA A 29 -10.36 2.50 2.26
N ALA A 30 -9.89 2.92 3.43
CA ALA A 30 -8.53 3.40 3.58
C ALA A 30 -7.62 2.32 3.00
N LYS A 31 -6.97 2.61 1.87
CA LYS A 31 -5.91 1.74 1.37
C LYS A 31 -4.94 1.61 2.54
N PRO A 32 -4.57 0.37 2.96
CA PRO A 32 -3.51 0.21 3.93
C PRO A 32 -2.36 1.11 3.50
N ALA A 33 -1.88 1.95 4.41
CA ALA A 33 -0.69 2.74 4.15
C ALA A 33 0.35 1.76 3.61
N ALA A 34 0.84 2.00 2.39
CA ALA A 34 1.81 1.10 1.80
C ALA A 34 2.99 1.03 2.77
N ALA A 35 3.27 -0.17 3.28
CA ALA A 35 4.36 -0.39 4.21
C ALA A 35 5.63 0.22 3.63
N LYS A 36 6.40 0.94 4.47
CA LYS A 36 7.64 1.57 4.04
C LYS A 36 8.64 0.55 3.48
N PHE A 37 8.57 -0.67 4.02
CA PHE A 37 9.45 -1.79 3.69
C PHE A 37 8.63 -3.08 3.52
N ASN A 38 9.11 -3.98 2.67
CA ASN A 38 8.51 -5.29 2.42
C ASN A 38 9.59 -6.32 2.01
N LEU A 39 9.19 -7.57 1.77
CA LEU A 39 10.11 -8.64 1.38
C LEU A 39 10.74 -8.49 -0.01
N ASP A 40 10.22 -7.59 -0.84
CA ASP A 40 10.74 -7.27 -2.17
C ASP A 40 11.72 -6.08 -2.13
N THR A 41 11.87 -5.45 -0.97
CA THR A 41 12.85 -4.38 -0.74
C THR A 41 14.26 -4.96 -0.73
N PRO A 42 15.26 -4.28 -1.34
CA PRO A 42 16.66 -4.70 -1.25
C PRO A 42 17.11 -4.84 0.19
N ILE A 43 17.81 -5.93 0.51
CA ILE A 43 18.26 -6.23 1.87
C ILE A 43 19.18 -5.12 2.41
N GLU A 44 20.02 -4.51 1.57
CA GLU A 44 20.85 -3.36 1.95
C GLU A 44 20.03 -2.15 2.41
N THR A 45 18.89 -1.91 1.78
CA THR A 45 17.96 -0.84 2.17
C THR A 45 17.32 -1.14 3.52
N LEU A 46 16.97 -2.40 3.79
CA LEU A 46 16.43 -2.84 5.08
C LEU A 46 17.48 -2.73 6.19
N VAL A 47 18.72 -3.13 5.92
CA VAL A 47 19.84 -3.04 6.87
C VAL A 47 20.26 -1.58 7.10
N GLY A 48 20.08 -0.70 6.12
CA GLY A 48 20.36 0.73 6.21
C GLY A 48 19.37 1.51 7.10
N ASP A 49 18.18 0.97 7.35
CA ASP A 49 17.20 1.56 8.26
C ASP A 49 17.29 0.89 9.63
N PRO A 50 17.43 1.65 10.74
CA PRO A 50 17.63 1.06 12.07
C PRO A 50 16.42 0.25 12.55
N LYS A 51 15.19 0.61 12.16
CA LYS A 51 13.99 -0.15 12.55
C LYS A 51 13.90 -1.45 11.75
N ALA A 52 14.11 -1.39 10.44
CA ALA A 52 14.07 -2.58 9.60
C ALA A 52 15.23 -3.53 9.92
N LYS A 53 16.43 -3.00 10.19
CA LYS A 53 17.56 -3.79 10.67
C LYS A 53 17.24 -4.53 11.97
N ALA A 54 16.57 -3.88 12.93
CA ALA A 54 16.19 -4.54 14.18
C ALA A 54 15.23 -5.71 13.96
N VAL A 55 14.28 -5.58 13.02
CA VAL A 55 13.40 -6.69 12.60
C VAL A 55 14.23 -7.82 11.98
N LEU A 56 15.14 -7.50 11.06
CA LEU A 56 16.01 -8.50 10.42
C LEU A 56 16.91 -9.21 11.44
N ASP A 57 17.46 -8.50 12.42
CA ASP A 57 18.31 -9.09 13.45
C ASP A 57 17.50 -9.99 14.40
N ALA A 58 16.23 -9.66 14.67
CA ALA A 58 15.34 -10.45 15.52
C ALA A 58 14.84 -11.72 14.81
N ASP A 59 14.44 -11.61 13.54
CA ASP A 59 13.79 -12.69 12.81
C ASP A 59 14.74 -13.51 11.95
N LEU A 60 15.80 -12.88 11.42
CA LEU A 60 16.79 -13.45 10.51
C LEU A 60 18.22 -13.25 11.06
N PRO A 61 18.55 -13.82 12.23
CA PRO A 61 19.84 -13.59 12.86
C PRO A 61 20.97 -14.03 11.94
N GLY A 62 21.90 -13.09 11.67
CA GLY A 62 23.07 -13.34 10.84
C GLY A 62 22.90 -13.05 9.34
N ILE A 63 21.72 -12.61 8.87
CA ILE A 63 21.52 -12.28 7.44
C ILE A 63 22.44 -11.13 7.00
N ALA A 64 22.58 -10.09 7.82
CA ALA A 64 23.39 -8.91 7.52
C ALA A 64 24.89 -9.13 7.69
N THR A 65 25.30 -10.21 8.38
CA THR A 65 26.70 -10.54 8.66
C THR A 65 27.15 -11.79 7.91
N HIS A 66 26.30 -12.33 7.03
CA HIS A 66 26.61 -13.53 6.27
C HIS A 66 27.81 -13.30 5.35
N PRO A 67 28.72 -14.28 5.15
CA PRO A 67 29.85 -14.13 4.23
C PRO A 67 29.44 -13.75 2.80
N SER A 68 28.28 -14.24 2.35
CA SER A 68 27.69 -13.93 1.05
C SER A 68 26.82 -12.68 1.03
N TYR A 69 26.79 -11.87 2.10
CA TYR A 69 25.94 -10.67 2.17
C TYR A 69 26.17 -9.75 0.98
N GLU A 70 27.42 -9.48 0.60
CA GLU A 70 27.72 -8.63 -0.56
C GLU A 70 27.15 -9.15 -1.89
N PHE A 71 26.91 -10.47 -2.00
CA PHE A 71 26.30 -11.05 -3.19
C PHE A 71 24.78 -10.84 -3.22
N PHE A 72 24.10 -10.96 -2.08
CA PHE A 72 22.65 -10.93 -2.02
C PHE A 72 22.04 -9.63 -1.47
N LYS A 73 22.85 -8.70 -0.95
CA LYS A 73 22.37 -7.46 -0.31
C LYS A 73 21.53 -6.57 -1.25
N SER A 74 21.82 -6.60 -2.55
CA SER A 74 21.07 -5.86 -3.57
C SER A 74 19.79 -6.59 -4.01
N MET A 75 19.64 -7.86 -3.62
CA MET A 75 18.44 -8.66 -3.85
C MET A 75 17.46 -8.51 -2.69
N SER A 76 16.25 -9.01 -2.89
CA SER A 76 15.21 -9.04 -1.87
C SER A 76 15.22 -10.36 -1.09
N LEU A 77 14.66 -10.37 0.13
CA LEU A 77 14.59 -11.58 0.96
C LEU A 77 13.87 -12.73 0.23
N ARG A 78 12.82 -12.41 -0.52
CA ARG A 78 12.11 -13.37 -1.38
C ARG A 78 13.00 -13.98 -2.46
N ALA A 79 13.85 -13.17 -3.09
CA ALA A 79 14.76 -13.65 -4.12
C ALA A 79 15.89 -14.53 -3.55
N VAL A 80 16.32 -14.26 -2.31
CA VAL A 80 17.38 -15.02 -1.63
C VAL A 80 16.85 -16.33 -1.03
N GLN A 81 15.56 -16.39 -0.70
CA GLN A 81 14.93 -17.57 -0.10
C GLN A 81 15.28 -18.90 -0.79
N PRO A 82 15.08 -19.08 -2.11
CA PRO A 82 15.41 -20.34 -2.78
C PRO A 82 16.93 -20.62 -2.82
N MET A 83 17.78 -19.61 -2.65
CA MET A 83 19.24 -19.72 -2.65
C MET A 83 19.80 -20.04 -1.25
N SER A 84 18.96 -20.00 -0.23
CA SER A 84 19.36 -20.15 1.17
C SER A 84 19.49 -21.60 1.65
N ASP A 85 19.27 -22.59 0.76
CA ASP A 85 19.25 -24.02 1.09
C ASP A 85 18.34 -24.35 2.30
N GLY A 86 17.19 -23.68 2.40
CA GLY A 86 16.22 -23.85 3.48
C GLY A 86 16.56 -23.13 4.78
N LYS A 87 17.62 -22.31 4.82
CA LYS A 87 17.92 -21.45 5.99
C LYS A 87 16.94 -20.30 6.14
N LEU A 88 16.36 -19.83 5.03
CA LEU A 88 15.30 -18.85 5.03
C LEU A 88 13.97 -19.55 4.80
N THR A 89 13.22 -19.80 5.86
CA THR A 89 11.93 -20.49 5.79
C THR A 89 10.80 -19.52 5.48
N ASP A 90 9.69 -20.02 4.93
CA ASP A 90 8.49 -19.21 4.67
C ASP A 90 7.93 -18.59 5.95
N GLU A 91 8.03 -19.31 7.08
CA GLU A 91 7.58 -18.81 8.39
C GLU A 91 8.38 -17.59 8.82
N MET A 92 9.71 -17.65 8.70
CA MET A 92 10.60 -16.53 9.00
C MET A 92 10.30 -15.33 8.10
N LEU A 93 10.12 -15.55 6.78
CA LEU A 93 9.76 -14.48 5.85
C LEU A 93 8.42 -13.83 6.20
N LYS A 94 7.41 -14.64 6.54
CA LYS A 94 6.09 -14.13 6.89
C LYS A 94 6.13 -13.30 8.19
N LYS A 95 6.97 -13.71 9.14
CA LYS A 95 7.23 -12.94 10.36
C LYS A 95 7.87 -11.60 10.03
N VAL A 96 8.96 -11.61 9.25
CA VAL A 96 9.65 -10.40 8.79
C VAL A 96 8.70 -9.48 8.02
N GLU A 97 7.87 -10.02 7.14
CA GLU A 97 6.88 -9.23 6.38
C GLU A 97 5.91 -8.50 7.31
N THR A 98 5.42 -9.19 8.34
CA THR A 98 4.51 -8.62 9.34
C THR A 98 5.20 -7.51 10.14
N ASP A 99 6.43 -7.77 10.59
CA ASP A 99 7.18 -6.84 11.44
C ASP A 99 7.70 -5.63 10.64
N LEU A 100 8.09 -5.82 9.36
CA LEU A 100 8.40 -4.72 8.44
C LEU A 100 7.17 -3.89 8.10
N ALA A 101 6.00 -4.52 7.92
CA ALA A 101 4.75 -3.82 7.67
C ALA A 101 4.30 -2.94 8.85
N ALA A 102 4.76 -3.26 10.07
CA ALA A 102 4.54 -2.43 11.25
C ALA A 102 5.43 -1.16 11.27
N ILE A 103 6.43 -1.06 10.39
CA ILE A 103 7.30 0.11 10.27
C ILE A 103 6.62 1.16 9.39
N MET A 104 6.05 2.18 10.05
CA MET A 104 5.44 3.37 9.44
C MET A 104 6.41 4.54 9.37
#